data_AF-A0A6C1PE89-F1
#
_entry.id   AF-A0A6C1PE89-F1
#
_cell.length_a   1.000
_cell.length_b   1.000
_cell.length_c   1.000
_cell.angle_alpha   90.00
_cell.angle_beta   90.00
_cell.angle_gamma   90.00
#
_symmetry.space_group_name_H-M   'P 1'
#
loop_
_entity.id
_entity.type
_entity.pdbx_description
1 polymer ?
#
loop_
_entity_poly.entity_id
_entity_poly.type
_entity_poly.pdbx_seq_one_letter_code
_entity_poly.pdbx_strand_id
1 'polypeptide(L)'
;MPPPVPKRDYGPDPINGEPLQDILTAIADPASGKPANFDTVLKQLEEQEQLSENERIVYVGKGSFGVLVENRSTKPRYSIRKRIQFEDEFEKYPWRKELSPGISRDYTPAPQPLSELFDEAEATVSLSGYGKAHPSIYLPKTE
;
A
#
# COMPACT_ATOMS: atom_id res chain seq x y z
N MET A 1 -17.01 -4.57 15.05
CA MET A 1 -15.74 -4.89 14.37
C MET A 1 -15.87 -4.43 12.94
N PRO A 2 -14.91 -3.69 12.36
CA PRO A 2 -14.97 -3.36 10.94
C PRO A 2 -15.01 -4.65 10.11
N PRO A 3 -15.65 -4.63 8.91
CA PRO A 3 -15.64 -5.78 8.04
C PRO A 3 -14.19 -6.19 7.71
N PRO A 4 -13.92 -7.49 7.54
CA PRO A 4 -12.58 -7.95 7.16
C PRO A 4 -12.20 -7.35 5.81
N VAL A 5 -10.92 -7.01 5.65
CA VAL A 5 -10.38 -6.48 4.39
C VAL A 5 -10.68 -7.51 3.28
N PRO A 6 -11.29 -7.09 2.15
CA PRO A 6 -11.57 -7.99 1.04
C PRO A 6 -10.27 -8.63 0.54
N LYS A 7 -10.26 -9.96 0.36
CA LYS A 7 -9.14 -10.67 -0.25
C LYS A 7 -9.08 -10.28 -1.72
N ARG A 8 -7.95 -9.73 -2.16
CA ARG A 8 -7.70 -9.34 -3.55
C ARG A 8 -6.77 -10.36 -4.20
N ASP A 9 -7.04 -10.64 -5.47
CA ASP A 9 -6.17 -11.44 -6.32
C ASP A 9 -5.31 -10.48 -7.16
N TYR A 10 -4.00 -10.57 -7.00
CA TYR A 10 -3.02 -9.74 -7.69
C TYR A 10 -2.37 -10.46 -8.89
N GLY A 11 -2.80 -11.70 -9.16
CA GLY A 11 -2.20 -12.55 -10.19
C GLY A 11 -0.87 -13.19 -9.75
N PRO A 12 -0.27 -14.00 -10.65
CA PRO A 12 1.03 -14.60 -10.40
C PRO A 12 2.17 -13.58 -10.56
N ASP A 13 3.30 -13.90 -9.94
CA ASP A 13 4.55 -13.16 -10.05
C ASP A 13 5.00 -13.10 -11.53
N PRO A 14 5.25 -11.90 -12.08
CA PRO A 14 5.63 -11.73 -13.48
C PRO A 14 6.99 -12.33 -13.84
N ILE A 15 7.87 -12.62 -12.88
CA ILE A 15 9.23 -13.10 -13.13
C ILE A 15 9.27 -14.63 -13.25
N ASN A 16 8.65 -15.36 -12.32
CA ASN A 16 8.68 -16.83 -12.29
C ASN A 16 7.32 -17.50 -12.52
N GLY A 17 6.21 -16.75 -12.51
CA GLY A 17 4.85 -17.28 -12.66
C GLY A 17 4.26 -17.95 -11.41
N GLU A 18 4.98 -17.94 -10.29
CA GLU A 18 4.50 -18.50 -9.01
C GLU A 18 3.45 -17.59 -8.35
N PRO A 19 2.58 -18.11 -7.46
CA PRO A 19 1.67 -17.28 -6.71
C PRO A 19 2.43 -16.27 -5.83
N LEU A 20 1.85 -15.08 -5.67
CA LEU A 20 2.41 -14.07 -4.78
C LEU A 20 2.32 -14.53 -3.31
N GLN A 21 3.44 -14.55 -2.60
CA GLN A 21 3.51 -15.00 -1.21
C GLN A 21 2.94 -13.95 -0.26
N ASP A 22 3.39 -12.70 -0.41
CA ASP A 22 2.91 -11.58 0.40
C ASP A 22 2.93 -10.27 -0.41
N ILE A 23 1.75 -9.68 -0.58
CA ILE A 23 1.58 -8.41 -1.29
C ILE A 23 2.21 -7.22 -0.54
N LEU A 24 2.36 -7.30 0.78
CA LEU A 24 2.93 -6.22 1.59
C LEU A 24 4.45 -6.07 1.37
N THR A 25 5.10 -7.17 1.03
CA THR A 25 6.55 -7.21 0.75
C THR A 25 6.88 -7.25 -0.74
N ALA A 26 5.85 -7.38 -1.60
CA ALA A 26 6.00 -7.40 -3.04
C ALA A 26 6.63 -6.11 -3.59
N ILE A 27 7.42 -6.26 -4.65
CA ILE A 27 8.09 -5.17 -5.35
C ILE A 27 7.46 -5.02 -6.72
N ALA A 28 7.33 -3.78 -7.22
CA ALA A 28 6.83 -3.60 -8.57
C ALA A 28 7.89 -4.00 -9.60
N ASP A 29 7.53 -4.93 -10.49
CA ASP A 29 8.37 -5.28 -11.63
C ASP A 29 8.47 -4.08 -12.60
N PRO A 30 9.68 -3.61 -12.97
CA PRO A 30 9.84 -2.45 -13.84
C PRO A 30 9.29 -2.66 -15.26
N ALA A 31 9.16 -3.91 -15.73
CA ALA A 31 8.65 -4.19 -17.08
C ALA A 31 7.11 -4.18 -17.14
N SER A 32 6.45 -4.78 -16.15
CA SER A 32 5.00 -4.97 -16.14
C SER A 32 4.24 -4.04 -15.18
N GLY A 33 4.91 -3.45 -14.19
CA GLY A 33 4.32 -2.70 -13.08
C GLY A 33 3.49 -3.54 -12.11
N LYS A 34 3.49 -4.87 -12.28
CA LYS A 34 2.77 -5.81 -11.43
C LYS A 34 3.59 -6.17 -10.19
N PRO A 35 2.94 -6.59 -9.09
CA PRO A 35 3.67 -7.05 -7.91
C PRO A 35 4.40 -8.36 -8.21
N ALA A 36 5.70 -8.38 -7.94
CA ALA A 36 6.58 -9.55 -7.98
C ALA A 36 7.00 -9.93 -6.56
N ASN A 37 7.29 -11.22 -6.34
CA ASN A 37 7.78 -11.66 -5.04
C ASN A 37 9.18 -11.09 -4.80
N PHE A 38 9.42 -10.63 -3.56
CA PHE A 38 10.70 -10.09 -3.13
C PHE A 38 11.85 -11.08 -3.39
N ASP A 39 11.65 -12.36 -3.05
CA ASP A 39 12.67 -13.39 -3.19
C ASP A 39 13.02 -13.68 -4.67
N THR A 40 12.02 -13.62 -5.55
CA THR A 40 12.23 -13.82 -6.99
C THR A 40 13.06 -12.68 -7.58
N VAL A 41 12.75 -11.44 -7.20
CA VAL A 41 13.53 -10.26 -7.58
C VAL A 41 14.97 -10.37 -7.07
N LEU A 42 15.16 -10.79 -5.82
CA LEU A 42 16.48 -10.96 -5.24
C LEU A 42 17.32 -11.98 -6.03
N LYS A 43 16.75 -13.16 -6.33
CA LYS A 43 17.42 -14.20 -7.12
C LYS A 43 17.75 -13.73 -8.53
N GLN A 44 16.81 -13.05 -9.18
CA GLN A 44 17.02 -12.49 -10.51
C GLN A 44 18.20 -11.51 -10.52
N LEU A 45 18.32 -10.66 -9.50
CA LEU A 45 19.44 -9.72 -9.36
C LEU A 45 20.76 -10.42 -9.06
N GLU A 46 20.75 -11.48 -8.26
CA GLU A 46 21.93 -12.31 -7.98
C GLU A 46 22.43 -13.07 -9.23
N GLU A 47 21.52 -13.50 -10.11
CA GLU A 47 21.87 -14.17 -11.37
C GLU A 47 22.40 -13.18 -12.44
N GLN A 48 21.86 -11.95 -12.47
CA GLN A 48 22.28 -10.92 -13.40
C GLN A 48 23.62 -10.27 -13.02
N GLU A 49 23.88 -10.11 -11.72
CA GLU A 49 25.12 -9.52 -11.23
C GLU A 49 26.20 -10.59 -11.02
N GLN A 50 27.40 -10.35 -11.52
CA GLN A 50 28.57 -11.18 -11.21
C GLN A 50 29.06 -10.84 -9.80
N LEU A 51 28.60 -11.60 -8.82
CA LEU A 51 29.00 -11.47 -7.42
C LEU A 51 30.29 -12.25 -7.15
N SER A 52 31.23 -11.63 -6.45
CA SER A 52 32.40 -12.31 -5.88
C SER A 52 32.04 -13.01 -4.56
N GLU A 53 32.89 -13.91 -4.04
CA GLU A 53 32.63 -14.66 -2.79
C GLU A 53 32.37 -13.78 -1.54
N ASN A 54 32.84 -12.53 -1.55
CA ASN A 54 32.63 -11.56 -0.47
C ASN A 54 31.54 -10.54 -0.79
N GLU A 55 30.75 -10.77 -1.84
CA GLU A 55 29.68 -9.89 -2.30
C GLU A 55 28.32 -10.57 -2.15
N ARG A 56 27.30 -9.80 -1.76
CA ARG A 56 25.90 -10.26 -1.73
C ARG A 56 24.95 -9.14 -2.10
N ILE A 57 23.79 -9.47 -2.65
CA ILE A 57 22.72 -8.48 -2.87
C ILE A 57 21.99 -8.24 -1.55
N VAL A 58 21.71 -6.98 -1.23
CA VAL A 58 20.91 -6.57 -0.08
C VAL A 58 19.88 -5.53 -0.49
N TYR A 59 18.72 -5.56 0.16
CA TYR A 59 17.74 -4.50 0.01
C TYR A 59 18.13 -3.28 0.84
N VAL A 60 18.22 -2.12 0.19
CA VAL A 60 18.63 -0.85 0.82
C VAL A 60 17.41 -0.01 1.22
N GLY A 61 16.25 -0.32 0.64
CA GLY A 61 15.00 0.42 0.86
C GLY A 61 14.58 1.23 -0.38
N LYS A 62 13.32 1.65 -0.38
CA LYS A 62 12.71 2.49 -1.44
C LYS A 62 12.83 1.87 -2.85
N GLY A 63 12.63 0.55 -2.95
CA GLY A 63 12.76 -0.16 -4.23
C GLY A 63 14.19 -0.29 -4.74
N SER A 64 15.20 0.06 -3.92
CA SER A 64 16.62 -0.10 -4.27
C SER A 64 17.24 -1.34 -3.63
N PHE A 65 18.04 -2.04 -4.41
CA PHE A 65 18.97 -3.07 -3.98
C PHE A 65 20.40 -2.54 -4.03
N GLY A 66 21.32 -3.25 -3.41
CA GLY A 66 22.74 -2.92 -3.45
C GLY A 66 23.62 -4.15 -3.34
N VAL A 67 24.78 -4.09 -3.98
CA VAL A 67 25.84 -5.09 -3.84
C VAL A 67 26.65 -4.73 -2.60
N LEU A 68 26.47 -5.50 -1.53
CA LEU A 68 27.22 -5.37 -0.28
C LEU A 68 28.54 -6.12 -0.40
N VAL A 69 29.65 -5.44 -0.19
CA VAL A 69 31.00 -6.01 -0.11
C VAL A 69 31.38 -6.15 1.36
N GLU A 70 31.74 -7.36 1.77
CA GLU A 70 32.30 -7.65 3.09
C GLU A 70 33.83 -7.62 3.03
N ASN A 71 34.43 -6.68 3.76
CA ASN A 71 35.87 -6.64 3.95
C ASN A 71 36.25 -7.35 5.25
N ARG A 72 36.79 -8.56 5.12
CA ARG A 72 37.29 -9.37 6.25
C ARG A 72 38.66 -8.86 6.71
N SER A 73 38.66 -7.81 7.54
CA SER A 73 39.82 -7.35 8.30
C SER A 73 39.65 -7.70 9.79
N THR A 74 40.44 -7.11 10.70
CA THR A 74 40.33 -7.33 12.16
C THR A 74 38.94 -6.96 12.72
N LYS A 75 38.20 -6.08 12.03
CA LYS A 75 36.78 -5.81 12.26
C LYS A 75 36.05 -5.91 10.92
N PRO A 76 34.91 -6.63 10.84
CA PRO A 76 34.15 -6.71 9.60
C PRO A 76 33.65 -5.32 9.21
N ARG A 77 33.94 -4.90 7.96
CA ARG A 77 33.45 -3.65 7.39
C ARG A 77 32.59 -3.98 6.17
N TYR A 78 31.43 -3.35 6.10
CA TYR A 78 30.51 -3.51 4.99
C TYR A 78 30.46 -2.22 4.18
N SER A 79 30.53 -2.34 2.86
CA SER A 79 30.40 -1.20 1.94
C SER A 79 29.49 -1.58 0.77
N ILE A 80 28.64 -0.65 0.32
CA ILE A 80 27.82 -0.86 -0.87
C ILE A 80 28.66 -0.47 -2.10
N ARG A 81 29.01 -1.44 -2.94
CA ARG A 81 29.77 -1.21 -4.19
C ARG A 81 28.90 -0.57 -5.26
N LYS A 82 27.67 -1.04 -5.38
CA LYS A 82 26.73 -0.67 -6.43
C LYS A 82 25.33 -0.59 -5.84
N ARG A 83 24.57 0.41 -6.24
CA ARG A 83 23.13 0.51 -5.96
C ARG A 83 22.37 0.23 -7.24
N ILE A 84 21.34 -0.61 -7.15
CA ILE A 84 20.50 -1.05 -8.27
C ILE A 84 19.10 -0.58 -7.95
N GLN A 85 18.59 0.38 -8.72
CA GLN A 85 17.20 0.79 -8.61
C GLN A 85 16.35 -0.22 -9.38
N PHE A 86 15.51 -0.97 -8.67
CA PHE A 86 14.64 -1.96 -9.29
C PHE A 86 13.23 -1.41 -9.49
N GLU A 87 12.73 -0.68 -8.49
CA GLU A 87 11.44 0.00 -8.53
C GLU A 87 11.63 1.49 -8.34
N ASP A 88 10.87 2.34 -9.04
CA ASP A 88 10.90 3.78 -8.83
C ASP A 88 10.19 4.18 -7.51
N GLU A 89 10.86 4.99 -6.68
CA GLU A 89 10.34 5.49 -5.40
C GLU A 89 9.10 6.37 -5.58
N PHE A 90 9.01 7.13 -6.69
CA PHE A 90 7.95 8.10 -6.91
C PHE A 90 6.76 7.52 -7.66
N GLU A 91 6.90 6.32 -8.24
CA GLU A 91 5.88 5.69 -9.04
C GLU A 91 4.76 5.14 -8.16
N LYS A 92 3.52 5.58 -8.43
CA LYS A 92 2.37 5.26 -7.60
C LYS A 92 1.53 4.17 -8.24
N TYR A 93 1.92 2.92 -7.99
CA TYR A 93 1.18 1.78 -8.48
C TYR A 93 -0.23 1.68 -7.84
N PRO A 94 -1.29 1.45 -8.63
CA PRO A 94 -2.66 1.37 -8.11
C PRO A 94 -2.83 0.35 -6.98
N TRP A 95 -2.20 -0.82 -7.12
CA TRP A 95 -2.28 -1.92 -6.15
C TRP A 95 -1.65 -1.58 -4.78
N ARG A 96 -0.75 -0.57 -4.69
CA ARG A 96 -0.23 -0.09 -3.40
C ARG A 96 -1.22 0.78 -2.65
N LYS A 97 -2.02 1.57 -3.37
CA LYS A 97 -3.07 2.40 -2.76
C LYS A 97 -4.12 1.52 -2.09
N GLU A 98 -4.36 0.37 -2.69
CA GLU A 98 -5.28 -0.65 -2.19
C GLU A 98 -4.86 -1.25 -0.84
N LEU A 99 -3.56 -1.24 -0.50
CA LEU A 99 -3.03 -1.74 0.78
C LEU A 99 -3.17 -0.74 1.93
N SER A 100 -3.47 0.54 1.64
CA SER A 100 -3.54 1.59 2.66
C SER A 100 -4.75 1.38 3.59
N PRO A 101 -4.56 1.24 4.92
CA PRO A 101 -5.63 0.88 5.86
C PRO A 101 -6.78 1.88 6.04
N GLY A 102 -6.72 3.06 5.42
CA GLY A 102 -7.64 4.16 5.72
C GLY A 102 -8.68 4.48 4.65
N ILE A 103 -8.42 4.14 3.39
CA ILE A 103 -9.29 4.49 2.23
C ILE A 103 -9.21 3.28 1.29
N SER A 104 -9.83 2.17 1.66
CA SER A 104 -10.09 1.15 0.64
C SER A 104 -11.11 1.75 -0.34
N ARG A 105 -10.92 1.54 -1.63
CA ARG A 105 -11.85 2.02 -2.67
C ARG A 105 -13.29 1.54 -2.45
N ASP A 106 -13.42 0.47 -1.68
CA ASP A 106 -14.65 -0.25 -1.35
C ASP A 106 -15.06 -0.02 0.12
N TYR A 107 -14.47 0.96 0.82
CA TYR A 107 -14.88 1.32 2.17
C TYR A 107 -16.23 2.03 2.11
N THR A 108 -17.29 1.28 2.37
CA THR A 108 -18.59 1.84 2.72
C THR A 108 -18.59 2.11 4.23
N PRO A 109 -18.57 3.39 4.68
CA PRO A 109 -18.65 3.69 6.10
C PRO A 109 -19.91 3.05 6.70
N ALA A 110 -19.73 2.38 7.84
CA ALA A 110 -20.82 1.86 8.67
C ALA A 110 -20.67 2.48 10.07
N PRO A 111 -21.61 3.33 10.53
CA PRO A 111 -22.90 3.65 9.92
C PRO A 111 -22.79 4.45 8.61
N GLN A 112 -23.87 4.45 7.81
CA GLN A 112 -24.02 5.28 6.62
C GLN A 112 -23.62 6.74 6.93
N PRO A 113 -23.07 7.48 5.95
CA PRO A 113 -22.66 8.87 6.19
C PRO A 113 -23.83 9.65 6.76
N LEU A 114 -23.53 10.56 7.69
CA LEU A 114 -24.55 11.30 8.43
C LEU A 114 -25.58 11.96 7.50
N SER A 115 -25.17 12.39 6.31
CA SER A 115 -26.01 12.96 5.25
C SER A 115 -27.09 12.02 4.70
N GLU A 116 -26.90 10.70 4.74
CA GLU A 116 -27.86 9.70 4.23
C GLU A 116 -28.85 9.23 5.30
N LEU A 117 -28.59 9.53 6.58
CA LEU A 117 -29.47 9.18 7.71
C LEU A 117 -30.59 10.20 7.95
N PHE A 118 -30.58 11.34 7.26
CA PHE A 118 -31.57 12.40 7.39
C PHE A 118 -32.17 12.75 6.02
N ASP A 119 -33.49 12.68 5.89
CA ASP A 119 -34.18 13.29 4.76
C ASP A 119 -34.09 14.82 4.89
N GLU A 120 -33.82 15.55 3.80
CA GLU A 120 -33.76 17.03 3.80
C GLU A 120 -35.04 17.68 4.38
N ALA A 121 -36.17 16.96 4.31
CA ALA A 121 -37.43 17.36 4.92
C ALA A 121 -37.39 17.41 6.47
N GLU A 122 -36.60 16.56 7.13
CA GLU A 122 -36.42 16.57 8.58
C GLU A 122 -35.48 17.70 9.06
N ALA A 123 -34.69 18.30 8.16
CA ALA A 123 -33.77 19.40 8.47
C ALA A 123 -34.47 20.78 8.61
N THR A 124 -35.76 20.85 8.26
CA THR A 124 -36.54 22.08 8.30
C THR A 124 -37.50 22.05 9.49
N VAL A 125 -37.12 22.68 10.61
CA VAL A 125 -38.01 22.81 11.76
C VAL A 125 -38.96 24.00 11.54
N SER A 126 -40.26 23.72 11.40
CA SER A 126 -41.28 24.75 11.43
C SER A 126 -41.59 25.14 12.88
N LEU A 127 -40.89 26.14 13.41
CA LEU A 127 -41.24 26.75 14.69
C LEU A 127 -42.49 27.61 14.50
N SER A 128 -43.64 27.15 14.95
CA SER A 128 -44.89 27.93 14.92
C SER A 128 -44.76 29.15 15.84
N GLY A 129 -44.56 30.33 15.26
CA GLY A 129 -44.53 31.61 16.00
C GLY A 129 -43.56 32.65 15.46
N TYR A 130 -42.57 32.27 14.64
CA TYR A 130 -41.66 33.21 13.99
C TYR A 130 -41.67 32.99 12.47
N GLY A 131 -42.04 34.01 11.70
CA GLY A 131 -42.40 33.94 10.28
C GLY A 131 -41.27 33.64 9.28
N LYS A 132 -40.18 32.97 9.69
CA LYS A 132 -39.15 32.44 8.80
C LYS A 132 -38.61 31.11 9.32
N ALA A 133 -38.54 30.11 8.45
CA ALA A 133 -37.94 28.82 8.74
C ALA A 133 -36.43 28.97 8.94
N HIS A 134 -35.88 28.32 9.97
CA HIS A 134 -34.45 28.30 10.26
C HIS A 134 -33.93 26.85 10.19
N PRO A 135 -32.70 26.61 9.68
CA PRO A 135 -32.11 25.28 9.66
C PRO A 135 -31.85 24.80 11.09
N SER A 136 -32.25 23.57 11.41
CA SER A 136 -32.19 23.03 12.78
C SER A 136 -30.76 22.80 13.24
N ILE A 137 -30.36 23.45 14.33
CA ILE A 137 -29.11 23.17 15.04
C ILE A 137 -29.46 22.21 16.18
N TYR A 138 -29.37 20.91 15.89
CA TYR A 138 -29.40 19.80 16.86
C TYR A 138 -30.72 19.52 17.60
N LEU A 139 -31.29 18.34 17.33
CA LEU A 139 -31.93 17.46 18.33
C LEU A 139 -31.94 16.00 17.83
N PRO A 140 -31.47 15.02 18.62
CA PRO A 140 -31.54 13.61 18.24
C PRO A 140 -32.96 13.04 18.39
N LYS A 141 -33.29 12.04 17.55
CA LYS A 141 -34.57 11.32 17.59
C LYS A 141 -34.78 10.65 18.97
N THR A 142 -35.94 10.88 19.59
CA THR A 142 -36.47 10.06 20.67
C THR A 142 -37.30 8.92 20.08
N GLU A 143 -37.08 7.71 20.58
CA GLU A 143 -37.76 6.45 20.19
C GLU A 143 -39.29 6.51 20.36
#